data_AF-A0A2V9MBH5-F1
#
_entry.id   AF-A0A2V9MBH5-F1
#
_cell.length_a   1.000
_cell.length_b   1.000
_cell.length_c   1.000
_cell.angle_alpha   90.00
_cell.angle_beta   90.00
_cell.angle_gamma   90.00
#
_symmetry.space_group_name_H-M   'P 1'
#
loop_
_entity.id
_entity.type
_entity.pdbx_description
1 polymer ?
#
loop_
_entity_poly.entity_id
_entity_poly.type
_entity_poly.pdbx_seq_one_letter_code
_entity_poly.pdbx_strand_id
1 'polypeptide(L)'
;MTDERRSPEATDSRELGLDRLKLERVRAVLNVLTESTFFYREDNPDLFFFLRKNRAAFEELIERYFGWRIYVDRHCARLLKERQYNEALRPTQRALFDLRRRDACLLFALLLEFHEEEGQRQGLTPDDDRNLRFLLADFMTVAMRRFREELCDATPPEGKIFEAARPLFEQLERHRFVRLVDRKQAEAGDELPAGMEEHLLYEFLPGIRCYDPSQAARSVVIRAYRGTLEEADGTLPAREAGDEGNEP
;
A
#
# COMPACT_ATOMS: atom_id res chain seq x y z
N MET A 1 41.23 41.35 9.24
CA MET A 1 39.86 41.63 8.76
C MET A 1 39.59 40.65 7.63
N THR A 2 39.31 39.38 7.94
CA THR A 2 37.96 38.81 8.11
C THR A 2 37.04 39.12 6.94
N ASP A 3 36.93 38.16 6.02
CA ASP A 3 35.61 37.64 5.62
C ASP A 3 35.79 36.23 5.01
N GLU A 4 35.99 35.24 5.88
CA GLU A 4 35.68 33.85 5.52
C GLU A 4 34.18 33.80 5.33
N ARG A 5 33.73 33.83 4.07
CA ARG A 5 32.36 33.50 3.70
C ARG A 5 32.08 32.08 4.20
N ARG A 6 31.54 31.96 5.42
CA ARG A 6 30.88 30.74 5.89
C ARG A 6 29.83 30.41 4.84
N SER A 7 30.05 29.34 4.09
CA SER A 7 29.03 28.81 3.20
C SER A 7 27.79 28.48 4.03
N PRO A 8 26.59 28.90 3.61
CA PRO A 8 25.35 28.63 4.35
C PRO A 8 25.13 27.12 4.55
N GLU A 9 25.59 26.29 3.61
CA GLU A 9 25.56 24.82 3.69
C GLU A 9 26.29 24.24 4.91
N ALA A 10 27.42 24.84 5.30
CA ALA A 10 28.22 24.41 6.45
C ALA A 10 27.62 24.84 7.80
N THR A 11 26.63 25.73 7.77
CA THR A 11 25.95 26.23 8.97
C THR A 11 24.70 25.37 9.25
N ASP A 12 23.96 24.99 8.20
CA ASP A 12 22.77 24.13 8.27
C ASP A 12 23.10 22.68 8.68
N SER A 13 24.20 22.12 8.16
CA SER A 13 24.64 20.74 8.46
C SER A 13 25.10 20.55 9.92
N ARG A 14 25.59 21.63 10.54
CA ARG A 14 26.00 21.69 11.96
C ARG A 14 24.82 21.73 12.92
N GLU A 15 23.76 22.46 12.55
CA GLU A 15 22.55 22.56 13.37
C GLU A 15 21.78 21.24 13.45
N LEU A 16 21.79 20.46 12.38
CA LEU A 16 21.08 19.17 12.28
C LEU A 16 21.85 17.99 12.90
N GLY A 17 23.04 18.21 13.46
CA GLY A 17 23.91 17.15 13.99
C GLY A 17 24.47 16.18 12.94
N LEU A 18 24.26 16.46 11.65
CA LEU A 18 24.69 15.62 10.52
C LEU A 18 26.18 15.71 10.22
N ASP A 19 26.84 16.80 10.64
CA ASP A 19 28.30 16.97 10.54
C ASP A 19 29.10 15.86 11.24
N ARG A 20 28.51 15.18 12.24
CA ARG A 20 29.13 14.02 12.92
C ARG A 20 28.87 12.70 12.20
N LEU A 21 27.93 12.67 11.27
CA LEU A 21 27.54 11.50 10.50
C LEU A 21 28.33 11.49 9.20
N LYS A 22 28.81 10.31 8.78
CA LYS A 22 29.55 10.17 7.52
C LYS A 22 28.61 10.60 6.38
N LEU A 23 28.83 11.77 5.78
CA LEU A 23 27.97 12.40 4.76
C LEU A 23 27.53 11.42 3.66
N GLU A 24 28.46 10.57 3.22
CA GLU A 24 28.18 9.53 2.22
C GLU A 24 27.12 8.51 2.67
N ARG A 25 27.08 8.14 3.96
CA ARG A 25 26.03 7.24 4.50
C ARG A 25 24.68 7.93 4.59
N VAL A 26 24.67 9.24 4.92
CA VAL A 26 23.44 10.03 4.93
C VAL A 26 22.86 10.08 3.51
N ARG A 27 23.69 10.45 2.52
CA ARG A 27 23.31 10.45 1.11
C ARG A 27 22.81 9.09 0.64
N ALA A 28 23.52 8.01 0.99
CA ALA A 28 23.12 6.65 0.63
C ALA A 28 21.73 6.29 1.18
N VAL A 29 21.45 6.60 2.44
CA VAL A 29 20.11 6.37 3.03
C VAL A 29 19.03 7.18 2.31
N LEU A 30 19.27 8.46 2.02
CA LEU A 30 18.31 9.30 1.32
C LEU A 30 18.00 8.79 -0.10
N ASN A 31 19.01 8.32 -0.82
CA ASN A 31 18.81 7.71 -2.15
C ASN A 31 17.93 6.46 -2.04
N VAL A 32 18.27 5.53 -1.15
CA VAL A 32 17.51 4.28 -0.99
C VAL A 32 16.05 4.56 -0.59
N LEU A 33 15.81 5.53 0.30
CA LEU A 33 14.46 5.95 0.72
C LEU A 33 13.63 6.59 -0.42
N THR A 34 14.27 7.12 -1.45
CA THR A 34 13.59 7.82 -2.55
C THR A 34 13.42 6.98 -3.82
N GLU A 35 14.24 5.93 -3.99
CA GLU A 35 14.20 5.02 -5.14
C GLU A 35 13.03 4.03 -5.10
N SER A 36 12.52 3.70 -3.92
CA SER A 36 11.46 2.69 -3.75
C SER A 36 10.42 3.10 -2.69
N THR A 37 9.29 2.39 -2.66
CA THR A 37 8.23 2.66 -1.66
C THR A 37 8.65 2.26 -0.25
N PHE A 38 9.47 1.20 -0.12
CA PHE A 38 9.96 0.69 1.14
C PHE A 38 11.46 0.39 1.04
N PHE A 39 12.20 0.84 2.04
CA PHE A 39 13.54 0.36 2.31
C PHE A 39 13.46 -0.79 3.32
N TYR A 40 13.72 -2.02 2.88
CA TYR A 40 13.74 -3.16 3.78
C TYR A 40 15.09 -3.37 4.45
N ARG A 41 15.07 -3.86 5.69
CA ARG A 41 16.28 -4.22 6.45
C ARG A 41 17.18 -5.17 5.65
N GLU A 42 16.59 -6.11 4.92
CA GLU A 42 17.30 -7.13 4.14
C GLU A 42 17.99 -6.57 2.90
N ASP A 43 17.51 -5.45 2.34
CA ASP A 43 18.13 -4.83 1.16
C ASP A 43 19.54 -4.31 1.49
N ASN A 44 19.71 -3.72 2.67
CA ASN A 44 21.01 -3.28 3.18
C ASN A 44 20.99 -3.13 4.72
N PRO A 45 21.37 -4.19 5.48
CA PRO A 45 21.29 -4.17 6.95
C PRO A 45 22.11 -3.04 7.60
N ASP A 46 23.27 -2.72 7.04
CA ASP A 46 24.17 -1.69 7.57
C ASP A 46 23.61 -0.28 7.42
N LEU A 47 23.04 0.04 6.26
CA LEU A 47 22.37 1.32 6.04
C LEU A 47 21.06 1.40 6.82
N PHE A 48 20.31 0.30 6.92
CA PHE A 48 19.07 0.26 7.68
C PHE A 48 19.31 0.46 9.18
N PHE A 49 20.32 -0.21 9.74
CA PHE A 49 20.73 -0.01 11.12
C PHE A 49 21.20 1.43 11.37
N PHE A 50 21.95 2.00 10.43
CA PHE A 50 22.38 3.40 10.50
C PHE A 50 21.20 4.37 10.49
N LEU A 51 20.20 4.16 9.63
CA LEU A 51 18.95 4.92 9.63
C LEU A 51 18.24 4.81 10.98
N ARG A 52 18.01 3.58 11.47
CA ARG A 52 17.32 3.35 12.76
C ARG A 52 18.05 4.00 13.94
N LYS A 53 19.38 3.88 13.99
CA LYS A 53 20.19 4.47 15.06
C LYS A 53 20.12 5.99 15.07
N ASN A 54 19.97 6.63 13.92
CA ASN A 54 19.96 8.08 13.75
C ASN A 54 18.57 8.60 13.35
N ARG A 55 17.50 7.89 13.69
CA ARG A 55 16.13 8.16 13.23
C ARG A 55 15.70 9.61 13.44
N ALA A 56 15.91 10.15 14.64
CA ALA A 56 15.51 11.53 14.97
C ALA A 56 16.17 12.58 14.06
N ALA A 57 17.44 12.40 13.71
CA ALA A 57 18.15 13.32 12.81
C ALA A 57 17.64 13.23 11.36
N PHE A 58 17.28 12.02 10.91
CA PHE A 58 16.64 11.84 9.61
C PHE A 58 15.21 12.39 9.59
N GLU A 59 14.43 12.21 10.66
CA GLU A 59 13.10 12.80 10.81
C GLU A 59 13.17 14.32 10.71
N GLU A 60 14.05 14.97 11.49
CA GLU A 60 14.22 16.42 11.47
C GLU A 60 14.67 16.93 10.10
N LEU A 61 15.66 16.29 9.46
CA LEU A 61 16.11 16.67 8.12
C LEU A 61 14.98 16.51 7.09
N ILE A 62 14.30 15.38 7.08
CA ILE A 62 13.28 15.08 6.06
C ILE A 62 12.10 16.04 6.21
N GLU A 63 11.68 16.32 7.44
CA GLU A 63 10.59 17.25 7.74
C GLU A 63 10.99 18.70 7.40
N ARG A 64 12.16 19.17 7.85
CA ARG A 64 12.62 20.55 7.64
C ARG A 64 12.79 20.92 6.17
N TYR A 65 13.36 20.03 5.36
CA TYR A 65 13.67 20.35 3.95
C TYR A 65 12.62 19.91 2.94
N PHE A 66 11.95 18.80 3.19
CA PHE A 66 10.99 18.24 2.22
C PHE A 66 9.54 18.37 2.68
N GLY A 67 9.29 18.65 3.97
CA GLY A 67 7.95 18.60 4.55
C GLY A 67 7.34 17.20 4.49
N TRP A 68 8.17 16.15 4.42
CA TRP A 68 7.74 14.76 4.42
C TRP A 68 7.90 14.19 5.82
N ARG A 69 7.26 13.04 6.06
CA ARG A 69 7.47 12.25 7.27
C ARG A 69 8.17 10.96 6.91
N ILE A 70 8.85 10.36 7.87
CA ILE A 70 9.45 9.03 7.71
C ILE A 70 8.85 8.09 8.75
N TYR A 71 8.45 6.91 8.29
CA TYR A 71 8.08 5.79 9.14
C TYR A 71 9.23 4.79 9.15
N VAL A 72 9.60 4.30 10.33
CA VAL A 72 10.67 3.31 10.51
C VAL A 72 10.26 2.32 11.60
N ASP A 73 10.25 1.02 11.27
CA ASP A 73 10.02 -0.06 12.23
C ASP A 73 11.21 -1.03 12.29
N ARG A 74 10.99 -2.26 12.75
CA ARG A 74 12.03 -3.31 12.83
C ARG A 74 12.48 -3.83 11.46
N HIS A 75 11.61 -3.83 10.46
CA HIS A 75 11.77 -4.54 9.19
C HIS A 75 11.84 -3.60 7.98
N CYS A 76 11.22 -2.43 8.04
CA CYS A 76 11.12 -1.50 6.91
C CYS A 76 11.15 -0.02 7.34
N ALA A 77 11.46 0.82 6.36
CA ALA A 77 11.32 2.26 6.44
C ALA A 77 10.64 2.78 5.17
N ARG A 78 9.87 3.86 5.28
CA ARG A 78 9.24 4.52 4.12
C ARG A 78 9.09 6.01 4.33
N LEU A 79 9.11 6.75 3.23
CA LEU A 79 8.72 8.16 3.21
C LEU A 79 7.20 8.28 3.05
N LEU A 80 6.62 9.19 3.83
CA LEU A 80 5.22 9.60 3.75
C LEU A 80 5.18 11.00 3.13
N LYS A 81 4.77 11.04 1.86
CA LYS A 81 4.73 12.26 1.04
C LYS A 81 3.29 12.79 1.01
N GLU A 82 2.85 13.41 2.10
CA GLU A 82 1.45 13.83 2.31
C GLU A 82 0.96 14.85 1.28
N ARG A 83 1.85 15.74 0.83
CA ARG A 83 1.53 16.78 -0.17
C ARG A 83 2.28 16.58 -1.49
N GLN A 84 1.56 16.80 -2.58
CA GLN A 84 2.13 16.91 -3.93
C GLN A 84 2.33 18.38 -4.25
N TYR A 85 3.53 18.74 -4.71
CA TYR A 85 3.86 20.13 -5.09
C TYR A 85 3.90 20.34 -6.60
N ASN A 86 4.05 19.27 -7.41
CA ASN A 86 4.01 19.36 -8.87
C ASN A 86 2.62 19.01 -9.39
N GLU A 87 1.80 20.04 -9.62
CA GLU A 87 0.42 19.91 -10.09
C GLU A 87 0.31 19.40 -11.54
N ALA A 88 1.39 19.50 -12.33
CA ALA A 88 1.40 18.99 -13.70
C ALA A 88 1.49 17.45 -13.78
N LEU A 89 1.85 16.77 -12.68
CA LEU A 89 1.97 15.31 -12.67
C LEU A 89 0.60 14.65 -12.63
N ARG A 90 0.29 13.94 -13.73
CA ARG A 90 -0.83 13.00 -13.73
C ARG A 90 -0.59 11.94 -12.68
N PRO A 91 -1.64 11.42 -12.06
CA PRO A 91 -1.44 10.52 -10.95
C PRO A 91 -0.83 9.17 -11.36
N THR A 92 -0.87 8.77 -12.64
CA THR A 92 -0.09 7.62 -13.18
C THR A 92 1.42 7.88 -13.33
N GLN A 93 1.85 9.14 -13.36
CA GLN A 93 3.26 9.54 -13.44
C GLN A 93 3.90 9.64 -12.04
N ARG A 94 3.11 9.44 -10.98
CA ARG A 94 3.58 9.50 -9.59
C ARG A 94 4.22 8.16 -9.23
N ALA A 95 5.38 8.22 -8.59
CA ALA A 95 6.06 7.05 -8.03
C ALA A 95 5.54 6.73 -6.61
N LEU A 96 4.21 6.64 -6.47
CA LEU A 96 3.54 6.31 -5.21
C LEU A 96 2.56 5.18 -5.45
N PHE A 97 2.46 4.29 -4.47
CA PHE A 97 1.41 3.29 -4.47
C PHE A 97 0.06 3.99 -4.32
N ASP A 98 -0.80 3.84 -5.30
CA ASP A 98 -2.10 4.52 -5.37
C ASP A 98 -3.13 3.62 -6.07
N LEU A 99 -4.11 3.16 -5.29
CA LEU A 99 -5.22 2.36 -5.78
C LEU A 99 -6.40 3.30 -6.06
N ARG A 100 -6.79 3.38 -7.35
CA ARG A 100 -7.93 4.23 -7.77
C ARG A 100 -9.15 3.45 -8.18
N ARG A 101 -8.95 2.23 -8.64
CA ARG A 101 -10.07 1.39 -9.05
C ARG A 101 -10.71 0.78 -7.80
N ARG A 102 -12.02 0.83 -7.79
CA ARG A 102 -12.87 0.42 -6.67
C ARG A 102 -12.64 -1.05 -6.28
N ASP A 103 -12.56 -1.91 -7.30
CA ASP A 103 -12.27 -3.35 -7.18
C ASP A 103 -10.86 -3.60 -6.62
N ALA A 104 -9.85 -2.85 -7.07
CA ALA A 104 -8.49 -2.94 -6.55
C ALA A 104 -8.40 -2.52 -5.08
N CYS A 105 -9.09 -1.46 -4.66
CA CYS A 105 -9.16 -1.05 -3.25
C CYS A 105 -9.79 -2.13 -2.37
N LEU A 106 -10.90 -2.73 -2.82
CA LEU A 106 -11.55 -3.84 -2.10
C LEU A 106 -10.65 -5.06 -2.01
N LEU A 107 -10.06 -5.48 -3.13
CA LEU A 107 -9.16 -6.63 -3.16
C LEU A 107 -7.94 -6.39 -2.26
N PHE A 108 -7.41 -5.17 -2.21
CA PHE A 108 -6.33 -4.85 -1.29
C PHE A 108 -6.77 -4.90 0.18
N ALA A 109 -7.95 -4.37 0.53
CA ALA A 109 -8.50 -4.49 1.88
C ALA A 109 -8.72 -5.96 2.28
N LEU A 110 -9.22 -6.80 1.37
CA LEU A 110 -9.35 -8.24 1.58
C LEU A 110 -7.99 -8.94 1.70
N LEU A 111 -6.97 -8.46 0.99
CA LEU A 111 -5.61 -8.99 1.09
C LEU A 111 -4.99 -8.67 2.45
N LEU A 112 -5.28 -7.51 3.02
CA LEU A 112 -4.86 -7.12 4.35
C LEU A 112 -5.49 -8.01 5.44
N GLU A 113 -6.80 -8.29 5.34
CA GLU A 113 -7.50 -9.25 6.21
C GLU A 113 -6.91 -10.67 6.04
N PHE A 114 -6.71 -11.10 4.79
CA PHE A 114 -6.11 -12.40 4.49
C PHE A 114 -4.71 -12.54 5.09
N HIS A 115 -3.87 -11.51 5.00
CA HIS A 115 -2.54 -11.51 5.62
C HIS A 115 -2.59 -11.73 7.14
N GLU A 116 -3.55 -11.11 7.84
CA GLU A 116 -3.72 -11.32 9.29
C GLU A 116 -4.22 -12.73 9.61
N GLU A 117 -5.27 -13.20 8.94
CA GLU A 117 -5.81 -14.55 9.15
C GLU A 117 -4.77 -15.63 8.87
N GLU A 118 -4.06 -15.49 7.74
CA GLU A 118 -3.08 -16.46 7.28
C GLU A 118 -1.79 -16.40 8.13
N GLY A 119 -1.41 -15.21 8.61
CA GLY A 119 -0.38 -15.04 9.63
C GLY A 119 -0.70 -15.78 10.93
N GLN A 120 -1.94 -15.71 11.41
CA GLN A 120 -2.39 -16.45 12.59
C GLN A 120 -2.38 -17.96 12.34
N ARG A 121 -2.86 -18.42 11.17
CA ARG A 121 -2.85 -19.85 10.81
C ARG A 121 -1.45 -20.45 10.74
N GLN A 122 -0.49 -19.70 10.20
CA GLN A 122 0.91 -20.13 10.09
C GLN A 122 1.71 -19.88 11.37
N GLY A 123 1.09 -19.34 12.42
CA GLY A 123 1.73 -19.09 13.72
C GLY A 123 2.83 -18.04 13.65
N LEU A 124 2.70 -17.04 12.78
CA LEU A 124 3.63 -15.91 12.71
C LEU A 124 3.38 -14.94 13.86
N THR A 125 4.44 -14.63 14.58
CA THR A 125 4.48 -13.57 15.58
C THR A 125 5.02 -12.28 14.98
N PRO A 126 4.71 -11.10 15.56
CA PRO A 126 5.26 -9.83 15.10
C PRO A 126 6.79 -9.78 15.06
N ASP A 127 7.45 -10.60 15.87
CA ASP A 127 8.90 -10.67 15.99
C ASP A 127 9.57 -11.69 15.06
N ASP A 128 8.78 -12.49 14.33
CA ASP A 128 9.29 -13.40 13.33
C ASP A 128 9.90 -12.61 12.16
N ASP A 129 11.13 -12.97 11.81
CA ASP A 129 11.81 -12.48 10.62
C ASP A 129 11.36 -13.23 9.35
N ARG A 130 10.46 -14.22 9.48
CA ARG A 130 9.89 -14.96 8.35
C ARG A 130 8.76 -14.16 7.70
N ASN A 131 8.78 -14.16 6.37
CA ASN A 131 7.71 -13.61 5.57
C ASN A 131 6.63 -14.65 5.30
N LEU A 132 5.37 -14.22 5.31
CA LEU A 132 4.20 -15.06 5.08
C LEU A 132 4.14 -15.46 3.60
N ARG A 133 4.01 -16.75 3.32
CA ARG A 133 3.83 -17.27 1.95
C ARG A 133 2.42 -17.78 1.75
N PHE A 134 1.89 -17.59 0.55
CA PHE A 134 0.53 -17.98 0.20
C PHE A 134 0.39 -18.24 -1.30
N LEU A 135 -0.52 -19.12 -1.68
CA LEU A 135 -0.90 -19.27 -3.07
C LEU A 135 -1.92 -18.19 -3.45
N LEU A 136 -1.77 -17.63 -4.65
CA LEU A 136 -2.77 -16.68 -5.16
C LEU A 136 -4.17 -17.32 -5.21
N ALA A 137 -4.26 -18.61 -5.55
CA ALA A 137 -5.51 -19.35 -5.55
C ALA A 137 -6.22 -19.36 -4.17
N ASP A 138 -5.47 -19.48 -3.08
CA ASP A 138 -6.03 -19.44 -1.72
C ASP A 138 -6.63 -18.06 -1.42
N PHE A 139 -5.88 -17.00 -1.74
CA PHE A 139 -6.37 -15.63 -1.61
C PHE A 139 -7.62 -15.40 -2.49
N MET A 140 -7.61 -15.82 -3.75
CA MET A 140 -8.75 -15.63 -4.65
C MET A 140 -9.99 -16.37 -4.16
N THR A 141 -9.84 -17.57 -3.62
CA THR A 141 -10.93 -18.35 -3.00
C THR A 141 -11.54 -17.58 -1.83
N VAL A 142 -10.71 -17.04 -0.94
CA VAL A 142 -11.17 -16.21 0.19
C VAL A 142 -11.85 -14.94 -0.32
N ALA A 143 -11.26 -14.24 -1.28
CA ALA A 143 -11.81 -13.01 -1.83
C ALA A 143 -13.18 -13.25 -2.47
N MET A 144 -13.33 -14.26 -3.32
CA MET A 144 -14.60 -14.61 -3.96
C MET A 144 -15.68 -14.96 -2.94
N ARG A 145 -15.33 -15.76 -1.91
CA ARG A 145 -16.25 -16.05 -0.81
C ARG A 145 -16.72 -14.76 -0.12
N ARG A 146 -15.80 -13.84 0.20
CA ARG A 146 -16.14 -12.56 0.84
C ARG A 146 -16.99 -11.66 -0.06
N PHE A 147 -16.70 -11.61 -1.37
CA PHE A 147 -17.52 -10.86 -2.32
C PHE A 147 -18.97 -11.39 -2.37
N ARG A 148 -19.17 -12.70 -2.28
CA ARG A 148 -20.52 -13.32 -2.21
C ARG A 148 -21.22 -13.02 -0.89
N GLU A 149 -20.53 -13.14 0.23
CA GLU A 149 -21.06 -12.86 1.57
C GLU A 149 -21.53 -11.40 1.71
N GLU A 150 -20.82 -10.46 1.10
CA GLU A 150 -21.02 -9.02 1.34
C GLU A 150 -21.87 -8.31 0.29
N LEU A 151 -21.81 -8.74 -0.97
CA LEU A 151 -22.53 -8.10 -2.07
C LEU A 151 -23.77 -8.91 -2.50
N CYS A 152 -23.88 -10.19 -2.12
CA CYS A 152 -24.97 -11.08 -2.50
C CYS A 152 -25.31 -10.99 -4.00
N ASP A 153 -26.44 -10.38 -4.35
CA ASP A 153 -26.90 -10.26 -5.74
C ASP A 153 -26.03 -9.29 -6.58
N ALA A 154 -25.30 -8.39 -5.95
CA ALA A 154 -24.37 -7.46 -6.60
C ALA A 154 -22.94 -8.02 -6.77
N THR A 155 -22.71 -9.31 -6.45
CA THR A 155 -21.39 -9.93 -6.57
C THR A 155 -20.95 -10.02 -8.03
N PRO A 156 -19.77 -9.46 -8.39
CA PRO A 156 -19.24 -9.61 -9.74
C PRO A 156 -18.95 -11.09 -10.07
N PRO A 157 -19.05 -11.50 -11.35
CA PRO A 157 -18.61 -12.81 -11.79
C PRO A 157 -17.14 -13.07 -11.41
N GLU A 158 -16.81 -14.31 -11.06
CA GLU A 158 -15.47 -14.70 -10.58
C GLU A 158 -14.34 -14.28 -11.52
N GLY A 159 -14.55 -14.45 -12.83
CA GLY A 159 -13.58 -14.00 -13.85
C GLY A 159 -13.30 -12.50 -13.80
N LYS A 160 -14.30 -11.65 -13.47
CA LYS A 160 -14.07 -10.20 -13.31
C LYS A 160 -13.26 -9.88 -12.05
N ILE A 161 -13.48 -10.61 -10.96
CA ILE A 161 -12.72 -10.45 -9.72
C ILE A 161 -11.25 -10.84 -9.97
N PHE A 162 -11.03 -11.93 -10.70
CA PHE A 162 -9.69 -12.39 -11.07
C PHE A 162 -8.98 -11.41 -12.02
N GLU A 163 -9.67 -10.92 -13.05
CA GLU A 163 -9.14 -9.89 -13.95
C GLU A 163 -8.79 -8.58 -13.24
N ALA A 164 -9.50 -8.23 -12.15
CA ALA A 164 -9.16 -7.09 -11.31
C ALA A 164 -7.95 -7.36 -10.38
N ALA A 165 -7.73 -8.61 -9.97
CA ALA A 165 -6.62 -8.99 -9.11
C ALA A 165 -5.27 -8.91 -9.83
N ARG A 166 -5.21 -9.25 -11.13
CA ARG A 166 -3.96 -9.20 -11.92
C ARG A 166 -3.23 -7.85 -11.87
N PRO A 167 -3.85 -6.71 -12.26
CA PRO A 167 -3.18 -5.41 -12.19
C PRO A 167 -2.90 -4.97 -10.74
N LEU A 168 -3.68 -5.44 -9.75
CA LEU A 168 -3.36 -5.21 -8.35
C LEU A 168 -2.04 -5.90 -7.98
N PHE A 169 -1.88 -7.19 -8.28
CA PHE A 169 -0.65 -7.93 -7.96
C PHE A 169 0.58 -7.39 -8.68
N GLU A 170 0.43 -6.93 -9.93
CA GLU A 170 1.50 -6.20 -10.64
C GLU A 170 1.91 -4.93 -9.88
N GLN A 171 0.95 -4.16 -9.35
CA GLN A 171 1.26 -2.98 -8.54
C GLN A 171 1.88 -3.36 -7.19
N LEU A 172 1.38 -4.39 -6.53
CA LEU A 172 1.91 -4.86 -5.25
C LEU A 172 3.36 -5.34 -5.40
N GLU A 173 3.70 -6.04 -6.49
CA GLU A 173 5.07 -6.44 -6.78
C GLU A 173 5.96 -5.22 -7.09
N ARG A 174 5.49 -4.32 -7.96
CA ARG A 174 6.21 -3.08 -8.31
C ARG A 174 6.52 -2.22 -7.07
N HIS A 175 5.56 -2.11 -6.16
CA HIS A 175 5.70 -1.35 -4.92
C HIS A 175 6.24 -2.18 -3.76
N ARG A 176 6.65 -3.42 -4.03
CA ARG A 176 7.31 -4.35 -3.10
C ARG A 176 6.47 -4.67 -1.87
N PHE A 177 5.16 -4.82 -2.00
CA PHE A 177 4.28 -5.41 -0.98
C PHE A 177 4.32 -6.93 -0.99
N VAL A 178 4.50 -7.52 -2.16
CA VAL A 178 4.63 -8.96 -2.36
C VAL A 178 5.78 -9.25 -3.30
N ARG A 179 6.25 -10.49 -3.30
CA ARG A 179 7.20 -11.04 -4.26
C ARG A 179 6.69 -12.38 -4.76
N LEU A 180 6.68 -12.59 -6.08
CA LEU A 180 6.45 -13.92 -6.64
C LEU A 180 7.67 -14.81 -6.34
N VAL A 181 7.45 -15.89 -5.60
CA VAL A 181 8.50 -16.84 -5.20
C VAL A 181 8.60 -17.98 -6.20
N ASP A 182 7.47 -18.50 -6.65
CA ASP A 182 7.42 -19.65 -7.54
C ASP A 182 6.15 -19.62 -8.41
N ARG A 183 6.23 -20.31 -9.56
CA ARG A 183 5.09 -20.55 -10.44
C ARG A 183 5.12 -21.99 -10.94
N LYS A 184 3.99 -22.68 -10.91
CA LYS A 184 3.84 -24.04 -11.43
C LYS A 184 2.56 -24.15 -12.26
N GLN A 185 2.60 -24.80 -13.41
CA GLN A 185 1.38 -25.09 -14.17
C GLN A 185 0.44 -26.00 -13.37
N ALA A 186 -0.86 -25.75 -13.48
CA ALA A 186 -1.89 -26.63 -12.93
C ALA A 186 -1.82 -28.01 -13.60
N GLU A 187 -1.91 -29.07 -12.82
CA GLU A 187 -1.92 -30.44 -13.34
C GLU A 187 -3.32 -30.81 -13.84
N ALA A 188 -3.41 -31.86 -14.67
CA ALA A 188 -4.70 -32.34 -15.16
C ALA A 188 -5.56 -32.84 -13.99
N GLY A 189 -6.63 -32.11 -13.66
CA GLY A 189 -7.51 -32.39 -12.52
C GLY A 189 -7.43 -31.35 -11.40
N ASP A 190 -6.51 -30.38 -11.46
CA ASP A 190 -6.50 -29.25 -10.55
C ASP A 190 -7.66 -28.28 -10.86
N GLU A 191 -8.55 -28.07 -9.90
CA GLU A 191 -9.61 -27.07 -9.98
C GLU A 191 -9.16 -25.77 -9.29
N LEU A 192 -8.50 -24.89 -10.05
CA LEU A 192 -8.12 -23.57 -9.55
C LEU A 192 -9.26 -22.55 -9.73
N PRO A 193 -9.40 -21.56 -8.82
CA PRO A 193 -10.47 -20.57 -8.88
C PRO A 193 -10.40 -19.74 -10.16
N ALA A 194 -11.56 -19.37 -10.71
CA ALA A 194 -11.69 -18.57 -11.92
C ALA A 194 -10.90 -19.07 -13.15
N GLY A 195 -10.64 -20.38 -13.24
CA GLY A 195 -9.96 -20.99 -14.38
C GLY A 195 -8.48 -20.62 -14.49
N MET A 196 -7.82 -20.34 -13.37
CA MET A 196 -6.37 -20.14 -13.32
C MET A 196 -5.64 -21.36 -13.88
N GLU A 197 -4.61 -21.11 -14.70
CA GLU A 197 -3.79 -22.16 -15.33
C GLU A 197 -2.49 -22.43 -14.57
N GLU A 198 -2.15 -21.56 -13.60
CA GLU A 198 -0.90 -21.59 -12.85
C GLU A 198 -1.15 -21.43 -11.35
N HIS A 199 -0.45 -22.25 -10.57
CA HIS A 199 -0.21 -22.05 -9.15
C HIS A 199 0.87 -20.97 -8.97
N LEU A 200 0.47 -19.81 -8.48
CA LEU A 200 1.38 -18.71 -8.19
C LEU A 200 1.62 -18.61 -6.68
N LEU A 201 2.86 -18.84 -6.25
CA LEU A 201 3.26 -18.73 -4.85
C LEU A 201 3.87 -17.35 -4.59
N TYR A 202 3.19 -16.57 -3.76
CA TYR A 202 3.65 -15.26 -3.34
C TYR A 202 4.18 -15.28 -1.91
N GLU A 203 5.04 -14.30 -1.61
CA GLU A 203 5.51 -13.97 -0.28
C GLU A 203 5.20 -12.51 0.02
N PHE A 204 4.59 -12.25 1.17
CA PHE A 204 4.35 -10.89 1.67
C PHE A 204 5.66 -10.27 2.14
N LEU A 205 5.94 -9.05 1.69
CA LEU A 205 7.06 -8.26 2.17
C LEU A 205 6.61 -7.37 3.35
N PRO A 206 7.52 -6.97 4.25
CA PRO A 206 7.15 -6.30 5.50
C PRO A 206 6.33 -5.01 5.34
N GLY A 207 6.40 -4.34 4.18
CA GLY A 207 5.67 -3.11 3.91
C GLY A 207 4.15 -3.25 3.98
N ILE A 208 3.62 -4.48 3.85
CA ILE A 208 2.19 -4.76 4.06
C ILE A 208 1.74 -4.39 5.48
N ARG A 209 2.62 -4.52 6.48
CA ARG A 209 2.35 -4.23 7.90
C ARG A 209 2.20 -2.73 8.19
N CYS A 210 2.58 -1.86 7.26
CA CYS A 210 2.34 -0.42 7.37
C CYS A 210 0.87 -0.04 7.15
N TYR A 211 0.03 -0.99 6.73
CA TYR A 211 -1.39 -0.78 6.49
C TYR A 211 -2.18 -1.52 7.56
N ASP A 212 -2.94 -0.77 8.33
CA ASP A 212 -3.80 -1.31 9.38
C ASP A 212 -5.12 -1.80 8.74
N PRO A 213 -5.44 -3.10 8.82
CA PRO A 213 -6.67 -3.64 8.24
C PRO A 213 -7.93 -3.04 8.87
N SER A 214 -7.87 -2.56 10.12
CA SER A 214 -8.95 -1.87 10.79
C SER A 214 -9.15 -0.42 10.30
N GLN A 215 -8.11 0.24 9.78
CA GLN A 215 -8.23 1.55 9.13
C GLN A 215 -8.56 1.45 7.65
N ALA A 216 -8.11 0.36 7.00
CA ALA A 216 -8.62 -0.09 5.71
C ALA A 216 -9.95 -0.84 5.84
N ALA A 217 -10.69 -0.63 6.96
CA ALA A 217 -11.82 -1.44 7.38
C ALA A 217 -12.73 -1.79 6.20
N ARG A 218 -12.78 -3.10 5.94
CA ARG A 218 -13.63 -3.75 4.95
C ARG A 218 -15.06 -3.21 4.97
N SER A 219 -15.64 -2.99 6.14
CA SER A 219 -17.00 -2.43 6.27
C SER A 219 -17.12 -0.99 5.75
N VAL A 220 -16.07 -0.17 5.88
CA VAL A 220 -16.04 1.21 5.37
C VAL A 220 -15.91 1.20 3.85
N VAL A 221 -15.00 0.39 3.30
CA VAL A 221 -14.80 0.30 1.84
C VAL A 221 -16.03 -0.35 1.17
N ILE A 222 -16.62 -1.38 1.78
CA ILE A 222 -17.83 -2.05 1.28
C ILE A 222 -19.08 -1.18 1.45
N ARG A 223 -19.24 -0.42 2.54
CA ARG A 223 -20.36 0.53 2.69
C ARG A 223 -20.28 1.65 1.66
N ALA A 224 -19.09 2.19 1.39
CA ALA A 224 -18.87 3.12 0.29
C ALA A 224 -19.21 2.48 -1.08
N TYR A 225 -18.98 1.17 -1.21
CA TYR A 225 -19.37 0.37 -2.37
C TYR A 225 -20.90 0.27 -2.49
N ARG A 226 -21.64 -0.11 -1.45
CA ARG A 226 -23.12 -0.20 -1.55
C ARG A 226 -23.78 1.14 -1.88
N GLY A 227 -23.37 2.22 -1.21
CA GLY A 227 -23.96 3.55 -1.46
C GLY A 227 -23.81 4.02 -2.91
N THR A 228 -22.67 3.70 -3.55
CA THR A 228 -22.44 4.07 -4.96
C THR A 228 -23.10 3.15 -5.98
N LEU A 229 -23.52 1.93 -5.60
CA LEU A 229 -24.35 1.07 -6.44
C LEU A 229 -25.82 1.48 -6.33
N GLU A 230 -26.30 1.80 -5.13
CA GLU A 230 -27.65 2.32 -4.89
C GLU A 230 -27.88 3.68 -5.58
N GLU A 231 -26.86 4.55 -5.65
CA GLU A 231 -26.91 5.80 -6.43
C GLU A 231 -26.89 5.57 -7.95
N ALA A 232 -26.30 4.48 -8.43
CA ALA A 232 -26.24 4.15 -9.86
C ALA A 232 -27.51 3.43 -10.36
N ASP A 233 -28.20 2.70 -9.48
CA ASP A 233 -29.47 2.00 -9.74
C ASP A 233 -30.72 2.83 -9.34
N GLY A 234 -30.48 4.01 -8.75
CA GLY A 234 -31.50 4.94 -8.29
C GLY A 234 -32.15 5.73 -9.43
N THR A 235 -33.23 5.20 -9.98
CA THR A 235 -34.33 6.03 -10.46
C THR A 235 -34.69 6.99 -9.34
N LEU A 236 -34.39 8.28 -9.51
CA LEU A 236 -34.83 9.33 -8.60
C LEU A 236 -36.34 9.12 -8.34
N PRO A 237 -36.81 9.00 -7.10
CA PRO A 237 -38.24 9.13 -6.87
C PRO A 237 -38.58 10.54 -7.34
N ALA A 238 -39.54 10.62 -8.28
CA ALA A 238 -40.09 11.88 -8.72
C ALA A 238 -40.44 12.67 -7.46
N ARG A 239 -39.83 13.86 -7.32
CA ARG A 239 -40.34 14.87 -6.40
C ARG A 239 -41.81 15.03 -6.76
N GLU A 240 -42.71 14.57 -5.89
CA GLU A 240 -44.11 14.94 -5.97
C GLU A 240 -44.13 16.46 -5.99
N ALA A 241 -44.46 17.00 -7.17
CA ALA A 241 -44.72 18.41 -7.33
C ALA A 241 -45.94 18.69 -6.45
N GLY A 242 -45.71 19.46 -5.38
CA GLY A 242 -46.79 20.03 -4.60
C GLY A 242 -47.72 20.76 -5.54
N ASP A 243 -48.96 20.30 -5.56
CA ASP A 243 -50.09 20.90 -6.24
C ASP A 243 -50.37 22.26 -5.60
N GLU A 244 -49.76 23.32 -6.14
CA GLU A 244 -50.20 24.70 -5.90
C GLU A 244 -51.52 24.90 -6.65
N GLY A 245 -52.60 24.43 -6.04
CA GLY A 245 -53.96 24.79 -6.40
C GLY A 245 -54.22 26.26 -6.07
N ASN A 246 -53.93 27.13 -7.03
CA ASN A 246 -54.44 28.49 -7.09
C ASN A 246 -55.87 28.49 -7.63
N GLU A 247 -56.78 29.20 -6.96
CA GLU A 247 -57.89 30.04 -7.48
C GLU A 247 -59.12 30.02 -6.54
N PRO A 248 -59.99 31.06 -6.55
CA PRO A 248 -59.83 32.44 -7.04
C PRO A 248 -60.00 33.52 -5.95
#